data_AF-A0A7S1MMT0-F1
#
_entry.id   AF-A0A7S1MMT0-F1
#
_cell.length_a   1.000
_cell.length_b   1.000
_cell.length_c   1.000
_cell.angle_alpha   90.00
_cell.angle_beta   90.00
_cell.angle_gamma   90.00
#
_symmetry.space_group_name_H-M   'P 1'
#
loop_
_entity.id
_entity.type
_entity.pdbx_description
1 polymer ?
#
loop_
_entity_poly.entity_id
_entity_poly.type
_entity_poly.pdbx_seq_one_letter_code
_entity_poly.pdbx_strand_id
1 'polypeptide(L)'
;DQYPVQGNEEIMRQKAHGTSPHEVQKDLRWGVDRKQADRICSFNRDFAEFAGYWRTTNFIAELRAAKEQNPGNEPETSFFDSVSGKPLFIAPRSRTVKAFLEESYTHGWPSFRDEEVVWENVRCLKNGECVSVDGTHLGHNLPDGSGNRYCINLVSVAGKPVEV
;
A
#
# COMPACT_ATOMS: atom_id res chain seq x y z
N ASP A 1 14.69 4.07 -17.06
CA ASP A 1 15.06 3.68 -15.68
C ASP A 1 14.68 4.76 -14.66
N GLN A 2 13.41 5.17 -14.65
CA GLN A 2 12.92 6.22 -13.73
C GLN A 2 12.44 5.64 -12.39
N TYR A 3 12.09 4.36 -12.36
CA TYR A 3 11.46 3.69 -11.23
C TYR A 3 12.19 2.39 -10.84
N PRO A 4 12.13 2.00 -9.56
CA PRO A 4 11.50 2.74 -8.46
C PRO A 4 12.30 3.97 -8.03
N VAL A 5 11.62 5.01 -7.52
CA VAL A 5 12.31 6.16 -6.92
C VAL A 5 12.99 5.71 -5.63
N GLN A 6 14.32 5.77 -5.60
CA GLN A 6 15.13 5.30 -4.48
C GLN A 6 15.05 6.25 -3.28
N GLY A 7 14.91 5.68 -2.08
CA GLY A 7 14.97 6.36 -0.79
C GLY A 7 16.27 6.07 -0.05
N ASN A 8 16.57 6.90 0.97
CA ASN A 8 17.65 6.64 1.91
C ASN A 8 17.11 5.86 3.11
N GLU A 9 17.93 4.96 3.67
CA GLU A 9 17.68 4.23 4.92
C GLU A 9 17.25 5.14 6.08
N GLU A 10 17.72 6.39 6.11
CA GLU A 10 17.33 7.42 7.09
C GLU A 10 15.82 7.68 7.16
N ILE A 11 15.06 7.39 6.08
CA ILE A 11 13.59 7.46 6.10
C ILE A 11 13.01 6.54 7.18
N MET A 12 13.64 5.38 7.42
CA MET A 12 13.17 4.38 8.38
C MET A 12 13.90 4.43 9.73
N ARG A 13 14.64 5.51 10.01
CA ARG A 13 15.23 5.70 11.34
C ARG A 13 14.16 5.79 12.42
N GLN A 14 14.53 5.45 13.65
CA GLN A 14 13.68 5.59 14.83
C GLN A 14 13.14 7.02 14.96
N LYS A 15 11.83 7.11 15.22
CA LYS A 15 11.04 8.32 15.46
C LYS A 15 10.26 8.16 16.76
N ALA A 16 9.24 9.01 16.97
CA ALA A 16 8.42 8.99 18.17
C ALA A 16 7.59 7.70 18.33
N HIS A 17 7.25 7.01 17.24
CA HIS A 17 6.49 5.75 17.27
C HIS A 17 7.12 4.73 16.32
N GLY A 18 8.17 4.05 16.77
CA GLY A 18 8.93 3.12 15.93
C GLY A 18 9.61 3.85 14.78
N THR A 19 9.39 3.43 13.54
CA THR A 19 9.88 4.15 12.34
C THR A 19 8.94 5.27 11.89
N SER A 20 7.79 5.44 12.52
CA SER A 20 6.77 6.42 12.16
C SER A 20 6.71 7.57 13.16
N PRO A 21 6.22 8.77 12.77
CA PRO A 21 6.08 9.88 13.71
C PRO A 21 4.94 9.68 14.72
N HIS A 22 3.93 8.87 14.39
CA HIS A 22 2.73 8.63 15.21
C HIS A 22 2.21 7.20 15.03
N GLU A 23 1.25 6.78 15.86
CA GLU A 23 0.48 5.55 15.65
C GLU A 23 -0.40 5.64 14.39
N VAL A 24 -0.84 4.49 13.89
CA VAL A 24 -1.84 4.44 12.81
C VAL A 24 -3.14 5.14 13.23
N GLN A 25 -3.85 5.70 12.24
CA GLN A 25 -5.15 6.33 12.42
C GLN A 25 -6.12 5.43 13.20
N LYS A 26 -7.03 6.06 13.96
CA LYS A 26 -8.03 5.34 14.76
C LYS A 26 -9.02 4.56 13.89
N ASP A 27 -9.45 5.17 12.79
CA ASP A 27 -10.48 4.63 11.91
C ASP A 27 -9.89 4.29 10.53
N LEU A 28 -9.32 3.09 10.41
CA LEU A 28 -8.83 2.56 9.14
C LEU A 28 -9.96 2.03 8.27
N ARG A 29 -9.75 2.06 6.95
CA ARG A 29 -10.67 1.53 5.93
C ARG A 29 -10.71 0.00 5.96
N TRP A 30 -11.72 -0.54 5.30
CA TRP A 30 -11.88 -1.95 4.96
C TRP A 30 -11.99 -2.93 6.14
N GLY A 31 -12.09 -2.44 7.38
CA GLY A 31 -12.18 -3.32 8.55
C GLY A 31 -10.87 -4.06 8.84
N VAL A 32 -9.72 -3.45 8.51
CA VAL A 32 -8.42 -4.00 8.86
C VAL A 32 -8.19 -3.96 10.39
N ASP A 33 -7.34 -4.86 10.89
CA ASP A 33 -6.97 -4.94 12.30
C ASP A 33 -5.96 -3.84 12.61
N ARG A 34 -6.39 -2.87 13.41
CA ARG A 34 -5.59 -1.70 13.74
C ARG A 34 -4.32 -2.05 14.53
N LYS A 35 -4.35 -3.06 15.39
CA LYS A 35 -3.17 -3.44 16.19
C LYS A 35 -2.10 -4.08 15.30
N GLN A 36 -2.52 -4.91 14.36
CA GLN A 36 -1.66 -5.48 13.34
C GLN A 36 -1.11 -4.38 12.43
N ALA A 37 -1.95 -3.43 12.01
CA ALA A 37 -1.53 -2.27 11.23
C ALA A 37 -0.44 -1.48 11.95
N ASP A 38 -0.62 -1.15 13.23
CA ASP A 38 0.34 -0.39 14.00
C ASP A 38 1.70 -1.10 14.10
N ARG A 39 1.67 -2.41 14.36
CA ARG A 39 2.88 -3.24 14.39
C ARG A 39 3.60 -3.25 13.04
N ILE A 40 2.86 -3.48 11.95
CA ILE A 40 3.44 -3.60 10.60
C ILE A 40 3.97 -2.26 10.11
N CYS A 41 3.21 -1.18 10.28
CA CYS A 41 3.58 0.15 9.80
C CYS A 41 4.87 0.68 10.45
N SER A 42 5.03 0.44 11.75
CA SER A 42 5.97 1.21 12.58
C SER A 42 7.03 0.37 13.27
N PHE A 43 6.82 -0.93 13.45
CA PHE A 43 7.69 -1.78 14.29
C PHE A 43 8.15 -3.07 13.62
N ASN A 44 7.94 -3.20 12.30
CA ASN A 44 8.30 -4.38 11.54
C ASN A 44 8.74 -3.97 10.14
N ARG A 45 9.95 -4.37 9.76
CA ARG A 45 10.54 -4.08 8.44
C ARG A 45 10.86 -5.34 7.63
N ASP A 46 10.81 -6.49 8.28
CA ASP A 46 11.21 -7.77 7.68
C ASP A 46 10.02 -8.64 7.28
N PHE A 47 8.85 -8.44 7.89
CA PHE A 47 7.67 -9.28 7.67
C PHE A 47 6.48 -8.49 7.12
N ALA A 48 5.58 -9.21 6.47
CA ALA A 48 4.30 -8.69 6.00
C ALA A 48 3.14 -9.22 6.86
N GLU A 49 1.93 -8.69 6.65
CA GLU A 49 0.70 -9.41 6.95
C GLU A 49 0.69 -10.76 6.20
N PHE A 50 -0.10 -11.74 6.66
CA PHE A 50 -0.11 -13.04 5.98
C PHE A 50 -0.68 -12.93 4.56
N ALA A 51 -0.19 -13.78 3.65
CA ALA A 51 -0.66 -13.82 2.27
C ALA A 51 -2.17 -14.09 2.20
N GLY A 52 -2.92 -13.17 1.58
CA GLY A 52 -4.37 -13.25 1.47
C GLY A 52 -5.14 -12.52 2.58
N TYR A 53 -4.49 -11.86 3.53
CA TYR A 53 -5.16 -11.06 4.57
C TYR A 53 -6.20 -10.09 3.99
N TRP A 54 -5.83 -9.35 2.93
CA TRP A 54 -6.73 -8.44 2.23
C TRP A 54 -8.07 -9.06 1.79
N ARG A 55 -8.13 -10.37 1.58
CA ARG A 55 -9.34 -11.11 1.19
C ARG A 55 -10.32 -11.34 2.34
N THR A 56 -9.87 -11.17 3.59
CA THR A 56 -10.72 -11.27 4.78
C THR A 56 -11.29 -9.91 5.20
N THR A 57 -11.06 -8.87 4.40
CA THR A 57 -11.46 -7.48 4.67
C THR A 57 -12.57 -7.06 3.69
N ASN A 58 -13.13 -5.87 3.89
CA ASN A 58 -14.15 -5.32 2.99
C ASN A 58 -13.57 -4.77 1.67
N PHE A 59 -12.25 -4.75 1.49
CA PHE A 59 -11.59 -4.14 0.33
C PHE A 59 -12.10 -4.68 -1.01
N ILE A 60 -12.16 -6.00 -1.17
CA ILE A 60 -12.60 -6.64 -2.42
C ILE A 60 -14.08 -6.33 -2.69
N ALA A 61 -14.92 -6.37 -1.65
CA ALA A 61 -16.34 -6.10 -1.77
C ALA A 61 -16.59 -4.66 -2.21
N GLU A 62 -15.90 -3.69 -1.60
CA GLU A 62 -16.00 -2.28 -1.98
C GLU A 62 -15.50 -2.03 -3.41
N LEU A 63 -14.36 -2.60 -3.79
CA LEU A 63 -13.81 -2.44 -5.15
C LEU A 63 -14.73 -3.04 -6.22
N ARG A 64 -15.32 -4.21 -5.97
CA ARG A 64 -16.30 -4.83 -6.88
C ARG A 64 -17.58 -4.00 -6.97
N ALA A 65 -18.11 -3.54 -5.85
CA ALA A 65 -19.29 -2.68 -5.83
C ALA A 65 -19.05 -1.38 -6.63
N ALA A 66 -17.88 -0.75 -6.49
CA ALA A 66 -17.53 0.43 -7.28
C ALA A 66 -17.50 0.15 -8.79
N LYS A 67 -17.01 -1.03 -9.20
CA LYS A 67 -16.97 -1.44 -10.61
C LYS A 67 -18.38 -1.76 -11.15
N GLU A 68 -19.21 -2.42 -10.35
CA GLU A 68 -20.60 -2.72 -10.70
C GLU A 68 -21.44 -1.45 -10.87
N GLN A 69 -21.18 -0.42 -10.06
CA GLN A 69 -21.83 0.88 -10.19
C GLN A 69 -21.39 1.64 -11.46
N ASN A 70 -20.23 1.32 -12.03
CA ASN A 70 -19.65 2.00 -13.20
C ASN A 70 -19.10 1.01 -14.24
N PRO A 71 -19.94 0.17 -14.88
CA PRO A 71 -19.47 -0.95 -15.69
C PRO A 71 -18.61 -0.54 -16.89
N GLY A 72 -18.78 0.69 -17.39
CA GLY A 72 -18.00 1.26 -18.51
C GLY A 72 -16.68 1.92 -18.11
N ASN A 73 -16.34 1.98 -16.82
CA ASN A 73 -15.10 2.58 -16.33
C ASN A 73 -14.35 1.62 -15.39
N GLU A 74 -13.05 1.81 -15.23
CA GLU A 74 -12.25 1.14 -14.21
C GLU A 74 -12.14 2.09 -13.01
N PRO A 75 -12.89 1.87 -11.91
CA PRO A 75 -12.85 2.78 -10.78
C PRO A 75 -11.48 2.75 -10.11
N GLU A 76 -10.79 3.89 -10.11
CA GLU A 76 -9.54 4.04 -9.36
C GLU A 76 -9.83 4.12 -7.85
N THR A 77 -9.13 3.33 -7.05
CA THR A 77 -9.11 3.42 -5.60
C THR A 77 -7.86 4.17 -5.16
N SER A 78 -8.04 5.24 -4.39
CA SER A 78 -6.92 5.87 -3.67
C SER A 78 -6.63 5.12 -2.37
N PHE A 79 -5.37 4.80 -2.18
CA PHE A 79 -4.80 4.08 -1.05
C PHE A 79 -3.95 5.07 -0.24
N PHE A 80 -4.26 5.21 1.05
CA PHE A 80 -3.66 6.24 1.91
C PHE A 80 -2.83 5.59 3.00
N ASP A 81 -1.70 6.21 3.32
CA ASP A 81 -0.85 5.84 4.45
C ASP A 81 -1.69 5.70 5.73
N SER A 82 -1.66 4.52 6.35
CA SER A 82 -2.39 4.25 7.57
C SER A 82 -1.94 5.09 8.76
N VAL A 83 -0.75 5.70 8.71
CA VAL A 83 -0.24 6.65 9.72
C VAL A 83 -0.62 8.08 9.34
N SER A 84 -0.12 8.56 8.19
CA SER A 84 -0.18 9.99 7.85
C SER A 84 -1.45 10.39 7.09
N GLY A 85 -2.15 9.45 6.47
CA GLY A 85 -3.26 9.71 5.56
C GLY A 85 -2.84 10.30 4.21
N LYS A 86 -1.55 10.37 3.89
CA LYS A 86 -1.07 10.81 2.57
C LYS A 86 -1.42 9.77 1.49
N PRO A 87 -1.74 10.17 0.25
CA PRO A 87 -1.97 9.23 -0.83
C PRO A 87 -0.66 8.54 -1.20
N LEU A 88 -0.68 7.20 -1.24
CA LEU A 88 0.47 6.37 -1.56
C LEU A 88 0.32 5.66 -2.90
N PHE A 89 -0.88 5.17 -3.20
CA PHE A 89 -1.18 4.49 -4.46
C PHE A 89 -2.55 4.87 -4.99
N ILE A 90 -2.72 4.76 -6.30
CA ILE A 90 -3.99 4.90 -7.00
C ILE A 90 -4.10 3.73 -7.99
N ALA A 91 -5.02 2.80 -7.73
CA ALA A 91 -5.13 1.57 -8.52
C ALA A 91 -6.58 1.09 -8.67
N PRO A 92 -6.92 0.39 -9.77
CA PRO A 92 -6.04 0.10 -10.90
C PRO A 92 -5.80 1.34 -11.77
N ARG A 93 -4.62 1.44 -12.40
CA ARG A 93 -4.35 2.45 -13.45
C ARG A 93 -3.70 1.79 -14.65
N SER A 94 -4.12 2.18 -15.86
CA SER A 94 -3.66 1.57 -17.12
C SER A 94 -3.91 0.05 -17.23
N ARG A 95 -4.79 -0.49 -16.37
CA ARG A 95 -5.24 -1.88 -16.37
C ARG A 95 -6.63 -2.00 -15.77
N THR A 96 -7.25 -3.16 -15.91
CA THR A 96 -8.60 -3.40 -15.36
C THR A 96 -8.55 -3.78 -13.89
N VAL A 97 -9.66 -3.60 -13.17
CA VAL A 97 -9.88 -4.13 -11.82
C VAL A 97 -9.61 -5.63 -11.79
N LYS A 98 -10.02 -6.36 -12.83
CA LYS A 98 -9.76 -7.80 -12.95
C LYS A 98 -8.25 -8.09 -12.97
N ALA A 99 -7.48 -7.40 -13.80
CA ALA A 99 -6.04 -7.60 -13.89
C ALA A 99 -5.31 -7.26 -12.57
N PHE A 100 -5.69 -6.16 -11.91
CA PHE A 100 -5.17 -5.80 -10.59
C PHE A 100 -5.44 -6.89 -9.55
N LEU A 101 -6.67 -7.40 -9.51
CA LEU A 101 -7.05 -8.47 -8.58
C LEU A 101 -6.33 -9.78 -8.90
N GLU A 102 -6.28 -10.20 -10.17
CA GLU A 102 -5.60 -11.45 -10.58
C GLU A 102 -4.13 -11.45 -10.19
N GLU A 103 -3.41 -10.35 -10.41
CA GLU A 103 -2.02 -10.21 -9.98
C GLU A 103 -1.89 -10.27 -8.45
N SER A 104 -2.77 -9.57 -7.73
CA SER A 104 -2.82 -9.59 -6.27
C SER A 104 -3.18 -10.98 -5.72
N TYR A 105 -4.01 -11.76 -6.44
CA TYR A 105 -4.36 -13.13 -6.08
C TYR A 105 -3.16 -14.08 -6.24
N THR A 106 -2.44 -13.96 -7.35
CA THR A 106 -1.25 -14.77 -7.64
C THR A 106 -0.16 -14.57 -6.60
N HIS A 107 0.10 -13.32 -6.20
CA HIS A 107 1.21 -13.01 -5.29
C HIS A 107 0.84 -12.98 -3.82
N GLY A 108 -0.45 -12.91 -3.47
CA GLY A 108 -0.93 -12.98 -2.09
C GLY A 108 -1.22 -11.62 -1.44
N TRP A 109 -0.72 -10.52 -1.98
CA TRP A 109 -0.96 -9.17 -1.49
C TRP A 109 -1.37 -8.23 -2.62
N PRO A 110 -2.06 -7.12 -2.34
CA PRO A 110 -2.23 -6.01 -3.28
C PRO A 110 -0.90 -5.69 -3.97
N SER A 111 -0.88 -5.85 -5.30
CA SER A 111 0.32 -5.71 -6.12
C SER A 111 0.17 -4.52 -7.05
N PHE A 112 1.04 -3.52 -6.93
CA PHE A 112 0.96 -2.27 -7.67
C PHE A 112 2.08 -2.18 -8.73
N ARG A 113 1.82 -1.42 -9.80
CA ARG A 113 2.80 -1.10 -10.85
C ARG A 113 3.22 0.38 -10.80
N ASP A 114 4.24 0.75 -11.57
CA ASP A 114 4.90 2.07 -11.48
C ASP A 114 3.93 3.25 -11.65
N GLU A 115 2.92 3.11 -12.51
CA GLU A 115 1.90 4.13 -12.80
C GLU A 115 0.89 4.33 -11.67
N GLU A 116 0.78 3.33 -10.78
CA GLU A 116 -0.15 3.30 -9.65
C GLU A 116 0.47 3.88 -8.37
N VAL A 117 1.77 4.22 -8.38
CA VAL A 117 2.47 4.76 -7.20
C VAL A 117 2.46 6.29 -7.21
N VAL A 118 2.13 6.89 -6.06
CA VAL A 118 2.28 8.33 -5.82
C VAL A 118 3.72 8.59 -5.36
N TRP A 119 4.61 8.76 -6.33
CA TRP A 119 6.06 8.88 -6.09
C TRP A 119 6.46 10.13 -5.30
N GLU A 120 5.58 11.09 -5.08
CA GLU A 120 5.78 12.17 -4.12
C GLU A 120 5.89 11.64 -2.68
N ASN A 121 5.18 10.55 -2.37
CA ASN A 121 5.02 10.02 -1.01
C ASN A 121 5.60 8.62 -0.79
N VAL A 122 6.06 7.92 -1.83
CA VAL A 122 6.61 6.55 -1.74
C VAL A 122 8.08 6.49 -2.18
N ARG A 123 8.88 5.68 -1.50
CA ARG A 123 10.26 5.35 -1.90
C ARG A 123 10.50 3.84 -1.83
N CYS A 124 11.44 3.34 -2.62
CA CYS A 124 12.03 2.02 -2.41
C CYS A 124 13.45 2.16 -1.88
N LEU A 125 13.79 1.40 -0.85
CA LEU A 125 15.14 1.31 -0.33
C LEU A 125 15.97 0.32 -1.17
N LYS A 126 17.30 0.32 -0.99
CA LYS A 126 18.23 -0.52 -1.77
C LYS A 126 17.95 -2.01 -1.64
N ASN A 127 17.39 -2.46 -0.51
CA ASN A 127 17.01 -3.85 -0.25
C ASN A 127 15.64 -4.22 -0.86
N GLY A 128 14.97 -3.29 -1.54
CA GLY A 128 13.64 -3.49 -2.11
C GLY A 128 12.49 -3.13 -1.18
N GLU A 129 12.73 -2.72 0.07
CA GLU A 129 11.67 -2.29 0.98
C GLU A 129 10.95 -1.04 0.44
N CYS A 130 9.63 -1.10 0.35
CA CYS A 130 8.77 0.03 -0.01
C CYS A 130 8.31 0.74 1.27
N VAL A 131 8.50 2.06 1.29
CA VAL A 131 8.24 2.88 2.47
C VAL A 131 7.52 4.17 2.09
N SER A 132 6.71 4.72 3.00
CA SER A 132 6.26 6.11 2.88
C SER A 132 7.41 7.06 3.22
N VAL A 133 7.40 8.27 2.67
CA VAL A 133 8.41 9.30 2.98
C VAL A 133 8.45 9.69 4.46
N ASP A 134 7.39 9.39 5.22
CA ASP A 134 7.30 9.65 6.65
C ASP A 134 7.80 8.47 7.51
N GLY A 135 8.15 7.34 6.90
CA GLY A 135 8.75 6.18 7.57
C GLY A 135 7.79 5.03 7.89
N THR A 136 6.66 4.94 7.17
CA THR A 136 5.77 3.77 7.27
C THR A 136 6.28 2.63 6.41
N HIS A 137 6.42 1.44 6.97
CA HIS A 137 6.70 0.23 6.20
C HIS A 137 5.46 -0.18 5.39
N LEU A 138 5.59 -0.24 4.06
CA LEU A 138 4.48 -0.55 3.15
C LEU A 138 4.53 -1.99 2.67
N GLY A 139 5.72 -2.50 2.37
CA GLY A 139 5.93 -3.81 1.76
C GLY A 139 7.23 -3.84 0.99
N HIS A 140 7.27 -4.51 -0.17
CA HIS A 140 8.50 -4.65 -0.95
C HIS A 140 8.26 -4.56 -2.47
N ASN A 141 9.21 -3.98 -3.19
CA ASN A 141 9.33 -4.11 -4.63
C ASN A 141 9.96 -5.47 -4.94
N LEU A 142 9.22 -6.30 -5.66
CA LEU A 142 9.61 -7.65 -6.05
C LEU A 142 9.44 -7.79 -7.57
N PRO A 143 10.37 -7.22 -8.38
CA PRO A 143 10.25 -7.18 -9.82
C PRO A 143 10.05 -8.56 -10.43
N ASP A 144 9.28 -8.61 -11.51
CA ASP A 144 9.02 -9.80 -12.31
C ASP A 144 9.29 -9.54 -13.79
N GLY A 145 8.92 -10.48 -14.67
CA GLY A 145 9.10 -10.34 -16.11
C GLY A 145 8.37 -9.15 -16.74
N SER A 146 7.45 -8.50 -16.01
CA SER A 146 6.71 -7.31 -16.47
C SER A 146 7.25 -6.01 -15.86
N GLY A 147 8.35 -6.06 -15.11
CA GLY A 147 8.97 -4.90 -14.47
C GLY A 147 8.75 -4.85 -12.95
N ASN A 148 8.76 -3.65 -12.38
CA ASN A 148 8.57 -3.47 -10.94
C ASN A 148 7.19 -3.97 -10.50
N ARG A 149 7.13 -4.56 -9.30
CA ARG A 149 5.88 -5.01 -8.67
C ARG A 149 5.94 -4.76 -7.18
N TYR A 150 5.15 -3.81 -6.73
CA TYR A 150 5.11 -3.40 -5.33
C TYR A 150 4.09 -4.26 -4.59
N CYS A 151 4.58 -5.20 -3.81
CA CYS A 151 3.80 -6.12 -3.00
C CYS A 151 3.55 -5.49 -1.64
N ILE A 152 2.34 -4.96 -1.41
CA ILE A 152 2.06 -4.02 -0.32
C ILE A 152 1.08 -4.61 0.68
N ASN A 153 1.36 -4.41 1.97
CA ASN A 153 0.45 -4.73 3.07
C ASN A 153 -0.81 -3.87 2.97
N LEU A 154 -2.00 -4.48 2.91
CA LEU A 154 -3.24 -3.72 2.92
C LEU A 154 -3.36 -2.87 4.20
N VAL A 155 -2.92 -3.40 5.34
CA VAL A 155 -2.95 -2.66 6.61
C VAL A 155 -2.14 -1.36 6.59
N SER A 156 -1.12 -1.23 5.73
CA SER A 156 -0.28 -0.03 5.66
C SER A 156 -0.86 1.06 4.75
N VAL A 157 -1.88 0.72 3.97
CA VAL A 157 -2.49 1.60 2.97
C VAL A 157 -4.02 1.76 3.16
N ALA A 158 -4.49 1.48 4.37
CA ALA A 158 -5.88 1.53 4.77
C ALA A 158 -6.23 2.85 5.49
N GLY A 159 -5.37 3.86 5.41
CA GLY A 159 -5.67 5.18 5.95
C GLY A 159 -6.86 5.86 5.27
N LYS A 160 -7.29 6.96 5.86
CA LYS A 160 -8.20 7.94 5.28
C LYS A 160 -7.41 9.22 5.00
N PRO A 161 -7.81 10.01 3.98
CA PRO A 161 -7.21 11.32 3.77
C PRO A 161 -7.43 12.17 5.02
N VAL A 162 -6.39 12.86 5.48
CA VAL A 162 -6.53 13.90 6.49
C VAL A 162 -6.83 15.20 5.74
N GLU A 163 -7.95 15.85 6.08
CA GLU A 163 -8.22 17.19 5.58
C GLU A 163 -7.11 18.13 6.06
N VAL A 164 -6.52 18.88 5.13
CA VAL A 164 -5.47 19.87 5.42
C VAL A 164 -6.10 21.17 5.92
#